data_AF-A0A957GMM2-F1
#
_entry.id   AF-A0A957GMM2-F1
#
_cell.length_a   1.000
_cell.length_b   1.000
_cell.length_c   1.000
_cell.angle_alpha   90.00
_cell.angle_beta   90.00
_cell.angle_gamma   90.00
#
_symmetry.space_group_name_H-M   'P 1'
#
loop_
_entity.id
_entity.type
_entity.pdbx_description
1 polymer ?
#
loop_
_entity_poly.entity_id
_entity_poly.type
_entity_poly.pdbx_seq_one_letter_code
_entity_poly.pdbx_strand_id
1 'polypeptide(L)'
;MAELIERELSEEEIIADVNADYAEKYGFADKEDYVFKAEKGLNEEMIRMMSRMKNEPEWMLDIRLKAYQHFLSRPMPTWGADLAGINFDDIYYYIKPSDRQGDTWEDIPSYIKDTFNKLGIPEAEQKFLSGVAAQYESEVVYHNIKKELEEKGVVFLGMDDGLAQYPELVKEYFGTIIPYNDNKFAALNTAVWSGGSFIYVPPGVHIDMPLQAYFRINAKNVGQFERTLIIVDEGAYVHYVEGCTAPIYSSDSLHSAVVEIIVRKGGRCRYTTIQNWSNNVYNLVTKRAVAEEKATMEWVDGNLGSKVTMKYPAVYMTGEGAHGEILSIAFAGKGQHQDAGGKVVH
;
A
#
# COMPACT_ATOMS: atom_id res chain seq x y z
N MET A 1 24.43 -7.49 -45.45
CA MET A 1 25.59 -7.37 -44.54
C MET A 1 25.82 -5.89 -44.26
N ALA A 2 25.06 -5.35 -43.32
CA ALA A 2 25.37 -4.11 -42.63
C ALA A 2 24.80 -4.33 -41.23
N GLU A 3 25.71 -4.52 -40.28
CA GLU A 3 25.44 -4.81 -38.87
C GLU A 3 24.58 -3.68 -38.27
N LEU A 4 23.38 -4.03 -37.81
CA LEU A 4 22.74 -3.32 -36.72
C LEU A 4 23.55 -3.69 -35.47
N ILE A 5 24.57 -2.89 -35.18
CA ILE A 5 25.17 -2.88 -33.85
C ILE A 5 24.06 -2.35 -32.93
N GLU A 6 23.38 -3.26 -32.23
CA GLU A 6 22.63 -2.90 -31.03
C GLU A 6 23.61 -2.18 -30.12
N ARG A 7 23.47 -0.85 -30.04
CA ARG A 7 24.27 -0.05 -29.12
C ARG A 7 23.90 -0.52 -27.72
N GLU A 8 24.81 -1.19 -27.03
CA GLU A 8 24.69 -1.42 -25.59
C GLU A 8 24.50 -0.05 -24.94
N LEU A 9 23.28 0.18 -24.42
CA LEU A 9 23.00 1.37 -23.66
C LEU A 9 23.93 1.37 -22.44
N SER A 10 24.57 2.50 -22.17
CA SER A 10 25.32 2.63 -20.92
C SER A 10 24.39 2.48 -19.72
N GLU A 11 24.90 2.09 -18.55
CA GLU A 11 24.10 1.97 -17.33
C GLU A 11 23.29 3.26 -17.06
N GLU A 12 23.86 4.44 -17.30
CA GLU A 12 23.17 5.73 -17.17
C GLU A 12 22.03 5.92 -18.18
N GLU A 13 22.17 5.41 -19.41
CA GLU A 13 21.13 5.47 -20.44
C GLU A 13 20.01 4.45 -20.19
N ILE A 14 20.33 3.26 -19.68
CA ILE A 14 19.34 2.30 -19.20
C ILE A 14 18.58 2.89 -18.00
N ILE A 15 19.29 3.59 -17.10
CA ILE A 15 18.69 4.33 -15.97
C ILE A 15 17.77 5.45 -16.40
N ALA A 16 18.15 6.18 -17.44
CA ALA A 16 17.28 7.19 -18.02
C ALA A 16 16.05 6.56 -18.68
N ASP A 17 16.21 5.43 -19.40
CA ASP A 17 15.15 4.78 -20.19
C ASP A 17 14.06 4.12 -19.34
N VAL A 18 14.43 3.42 -18.25
CA VAL A 18 13.49 2.72 -17.36
C VAL A 18 12.43 3.66 -16.74
N ASN A 19 12.73 4.96 -16.63
CA ASN A 19 11.80 5.99 -16.17
C ASN A 19 11.56 7.12 -17.21
N ALA A 20 12.05 6.98 -18.45
CA ALA A 20 12.02 8.06 -19.44
C ALA A 20 10.60 8.49 -19.80
N ASP A 21 9.68 7.53 -19.82
CA ASP A 21 8.28 7.74 -20.16
C ASP A 21 7.38 7.97 -18.93
N TYR A 22 7.93 7.93 -17.71
CA TYR A 22 7.14 8.07 -16.48
C TYR A 22 6.37 9.39 -16.46
N ALA A 23 7.03 10.48 -16.84
CA ALA A 23 6.42 11.80 -16.90
C ALA A 23 5.25 11.86 -17.88
N GLU A 24 5.34 11.15 -19.00
CA GLU A 24 4.33 11.12 -20.05
C GLU A 24 3.17 10.18 -19.69
N LYS A 25 3.47 8.99 -19.14
CA LYS A 25 2.47 7.96 -18.82
C LYS A 25 1.78 8.16 -17.48
N TYR A 26 2.49 8.61 -16.46
CA TYR A 26 2.03 8.61 -15.06
C TYR A 26 2.14 9.97 -14.37
N GLY A 27 2.91 10.91 -14.91
CA GLY A 27 3.22 12.19 -14.28
C GLY A 27 2.10 13.25 -14.27
N PHE A 28 0.92 12.95 -14.83
CA PHE A 28 -0.17 13.91 -14.99
C PHE A 28 -0.98 14.13 -13.71
N ALA A 29 -1.38 15.38 -13.47
CA ALA A 29 -2.20 15.81 -12.33
C ALA A 29 -3.65 16.09 -12.75
N ASP A 30 -4.62 15.67 -11.94
CA ASP A 30 -6.01 16.05 -12.10
C ASP A 30 -6.33 17.36 -11.37
N LYS A 31 -7.39 18.07 -11.77
CA LYS A 31 -7.87 19.25 -11.02
C LYS A 31 -8.38 18.83 -9.64
N GLU A 32 -7.95 19.52 -8.59
CA GLU A 32 -8.38 19.29 -7.21
C GLU A 32 -9.85 19.71 -7.03
N ASP A 33 -10.77 18.75 -6.89
CA ASP A 33 -12.19 18.96 -6.51
C ASP A 33 -12.55 17.99 -5.37
N TYR A 34 -12.04 18.30 -4.17
CA TYR A 34 -12.14 17.42 -3.00
C TYR A 34 -13.31 17.81 -2.09
N VAL A 35 -13.98 16.81 -1.52
CA VAL A 35 -15.04 17.02 -0.53
C VAL A 35 -14.48 17.58 0.78
N PHE A 36 -13.34 17.08 1.20
CA PHE A 36 -12.68 17.54 2.42
C PHE A 36 -11.17 17.46 2.30
N LYS A 37 -10.48 18.50 2.79
CA LYS A 37 -9.02 18.56 2.90
C LYS A 37 -8.69 19.06 4.30
N ALA A 38 -8.02 18.24 5.09
CA ALA A 38 -7.60 18.64 6.43
C ALA A 38 -6.62 19.82 6.37
N GLU A 39 -6.42 20.52 7.50
CA GLU A 39 -5.29 21.43 7.63
C GLU A 39 -3.97 20.64 7.68
N LYS A 40 -2.85 21.33 7.42
CA LYS A 40 -1.52 20.73 7.49
C LYS A 40 -1.13 20.43 8.94
N GLY A 41 -0.32 19.40 9.10
CA GLY A 41 0.19 18.97 10.40
C GLY A 41 -0.73 17.97 11.09
N LEU A 42 -0.22 17.35 12.15
CA LEU A 42 -0.89 16.27 12.86
C LEU A 42 -1.15 16.62 14.32
N ASN A 43 -2.41 16.60 14.71
CA ASN A 43 -2.84 16.80 16.08
C ASN A 43 -3.93 15.79 16.49
N GLU A 44 -4.18 15.72 17.80
CA GLU A 44 -5.19 14.82 18.37
C GLU A 44 -6.61 15.11 17.85
N GLU A 45 -6.96 16.37 17.64
CA GLU A 45 -8.30 16.77 17.15
C GLU A 45 -8.56 16.23 15.74
N MET A 46 -7.57 16.29 14.86
CA MET A 46 -7.64 15.71 13.52
C MET A 46 -7.88 14.20 13.59
N ILE A 47 -7.18 13.48 14.45
CA ILE A 47 -7.34 12.03 14.60
C ILE A 47 -8.77 11.69 15.05
N ARG A 48 -9.29 12.42 16.04
CA ARG A 48 -10.67 12.28 16.50
C ARG A 48 -11.68 12.63 15.42
N MET A 49 -11.40 13.65 14.60
CA MET A 49 -12.22 14.03 13.45
C MET A 49 -12.25 12.91 12.41
N MET A 50 -11.09 12.40 11.97
CA MET A 50 -10.99 11.30 11.01
C MET A 50 -11.78 10.08 11.47
N SER A 51 -11.58 9.66 12.73
CA SER A 51 -12.26 8.51 13.31
C SER A 51 -13.79 8.70 13.34
N ARG A 52 -14.28 9.91 13.65
CA ARG A 52 -15.71 10.26 13.58
C ARG A 52 -16.25 10.26 12.15
N MET A 53 -15.51 10.82 11.19
CA MET A 53 -15.94 10.86 9.78
C MET A 53 -16.09 9.46 9.19
N LYS A 54 -15.23 8.53 9.62
CA LYS A 54 -15.24 7.12 9.23
C LYS A 54 -16.18 6.25 10.05
N ASN A 55 -16.85 6.82 11.07
CA ASN A 55 -17.72 6.09 12.00
C ASN A 55 -17.05 4.86 12.62
N GLU A 56 -15.80 5.01 13.05
CA GLU A 56 -15.00 3.90 13.59
C GLU A 56 -15.44 3.47 15.00
N PRO A 57 -15.23 2.21 15.38
CA PRO A 57 -15.45 1.75 16.75
C PRO A 57 -14.45 2.39 17.73
N GLU A 58 -14.86 2.56 18.99
CA GLU A 58 -14.08 3.26 20.03
C GLU A 58 -12.67 2.68 20.22
N TRP A 59 -12.50 1.36 20.12
CA TRP A 59 -11.20 0.73 20.26
C TRP A 59 -10.20 1.15 19.17
N MET A 60 -10.69 1.48 17.95
CA MET A 60 -9.85 1.97 16.86
C MET A 60 -9.40 3.41 17.14
N LEU A 61 -10.29 4.26 17.68
CA LEU A 61 -9.90 5.59 18.14
C LEU A 61 -8.83 5.51 19.24
N ASP A 62 -9.00 4.63 20.22
CA ASP A 62 -8.05 4.46 21.32
C ASP A 62 -6.65 4.05 20.83
N ILE A 63 -6.56 3.12 19.87
CA ILE A 63 -5.26 2.71 19.33
C ILE A 63 -4.64 3.82 18.47
N ARG A 64 -5.43 4.58 17.70
CA ARG A 64 -4.95 5.74 16.93
C ARG A 64 -4.32 6.80 17.85
N LEU A 65 -4.99 7.12 18.97
CA LEU A 65 -4.49 8.10 19.95
C LEU A 65 -3.22 7.62 20.65
N LYS A 66 -3.13 6.35 21.04
CA LYS A 66 -1.90 5.76 21.59
C LYS A 66 -0.75 5.81 20.58
N ALA A 67 -1.04 5.48 19.33
CA ALA A 67 -0.07 5.52 18.24
C ALA A 67 0.47 6.94 18.01
N TYR A 68 -0.39 7.96 18.07
CA TYR A 68 0.01 9.37 17.97
C TYR A 68 0.97 9.79 19.08
N GLN A 69 0.67 9.45 20.34
CA GLN A 69 1.57 9.74 21.46
C GLN A 69 2.92 9.01 21.31
N HIS A 70 2.91 7.77 20.81
CA HIS A 70 4.14 7.04 20.53
C HIS A 70 4.93 7.68 19.39
N PHE A 71 4.26 8.15 18.34
CA PHE A 71 4.89 8.86 17.23
C PHE A 71 5.60 10.15 17.70
N LEU A 72 4.94 10.94 18.56
CA LEU A 72 5.53 12.18 19.12
C LEU A 72 6.74 11.90 19.99
N SER A 73 6.66 10.88 20.85
CA SER A 73 7.73 10.56 21.82
C SER A 73 8.93 9.85 21.19
N ARG A 74 8.75 9.16 20.06
CA ARG A 74 9.82 8.40 19.41
C ARG A 74 10.70 9.30 18.52
N PRO A 75 12.03 9.31 18.70
CA PRO A 75 12.92 10.06 17.82
C PRO A 75 12.94 9.49 16.40
N MET A 76 13.37 10.31 15.44
CA MET A 76 13.69 9.84 14.09
C MET A 76 14.78 8.76 14.15
N PRO A 77 14.73 7.73 13.29
CA PRO A 77 15.78 6.72 13.23
C PRO A 77 17.11 7.38 12.84
N THR A 78 18.20 6.92 13.46
CA THR A 78 19.57 7.40 13.21
C THR A 78 20.35 6.47 12.28
N TRP A 79 19.65 5.57 11.59
CA TRP A 79 20.21 4.54 10.72
C TRP A 79 19.39 4.47 9.43
N GLY A 80 20.00 3.93 8.37
CA GLY A 80 19.42 3.89 7.03
C GLY A 80 19.60 5.21 6.29
N ALA A 81 18.57 5.66 5.57
CA ALA A 81 18.60 6.89 4.79
C ALA A 81 18.50 8.16 5.65
N ASP A 82 18.92 9.31 5.10
CA ASP A 82 18.68 10.61 5.71
C ASP A 82 17.21 11.02 5.56
N LEU A 83 16.55 11.23 6.69
CA LEU A 83 15.14 11.60 6.78
C LEU A 83 14.91 13.01 7.36
N ALA A 84 15.98 13.81 7.52
CA ALA A 84 15.89 15.15 8.10
C ALA A 84 15.05 16.13 7.27
N GLY A 85 14.86 15.84 5.97
CA GLY A 85 14.04 16.66 5.07
C GLY A 85 12.53 16.51 5.25
N ILE A 86 12.06 15.55 6.06
CA ILE A 86 10.63 15.34 6.27
C ILE A 86 10.09 16.39 7.25
N ASN A 87 9.22 17.27 6.76
CA ASN A 87 8.49 18.21 7.59
C ASN A 87 7.07 17.70 7.87
N PHE A 88 6.88 17.08 9.04
CA PHE A 88 5.58 16.53 9.45
C PHE A 88 4.47 17.58 9.62
N ASP A 89 4.82 18.84 9.86
CA ASP A 89 3.86 19.93 10.01
C ASP A 89 3.36 20.45 8.64
N ASP A 90 4.04 20.09 7.55
CA ASP A 90 3.71 20.55 6.19
C ASP A 90 2.96 19.51 5.35
N ILE A 91 2.49 18.43 5.98
CA ILE A 91 1.79 17.30 5.36
C ILE A 91 0.28 17.40 5.58
N TYR A 92 -0.50 17.14 4.53
CA TYR A 92 -1.92 16.82 4.63
C TYR A 92 -2.09 15.33 4.93
N TYR A 93 -2.60 14.98 6.12
CA TYR A 93 -2.72 13.58 6.56
C TYR A 93 -4.05 12.93 6.16
N TYR A 94 -5.05 13.71 5.75
CA TYR A 94 -6.33 13.18 5.30
C TYR A 94 -6.97 14.09 4.27
N ILE A 95 -7.32 13.52 3.12
CA ILE A 95 -8.09 14.16 2.06
C ILE A 95 -9.20 13.22 1.64
N LYS A 96 -10.44 13.69 1.72
CA LYS A 96 -11.61 12.97 1.21
C LYS A 96 -11.85 13.35 -0.26
N PRO A 97 -11.61 12.45 -1.22
CA PRO A 97 -11.67 12.80 -2.64
C PRO A 97 -13.11 12.91 -3.17
N SER A 98 -14.05 12.14 -2.61
CA SER A 98 -15.43 12.02 -3.10
C SER A 98 -16.37 11.66 -1.95
N ASP A 99 -17.64 12.04 -2.06
CA ASP A 99 -18.71 11.57 -1.16
C ASP A 99 -19.30 10.23 -1.58
N ARG A 100 -18.94 9.76 -2.78
CA ARG A 100 -19.40 8.51 -3.36
C ARG A 100 -18.23 7.55 -3.53
N GLN A 101 -18.34 6.39 -2.89
CA GLN A 101 -17.66 5.17 -3.30
C GLN A 101 -18.58 4.45 -4.28
N GLY A 102 -18.02 3.90 -5.36
CA GLY A 102 -18.78 3.20 -6.39
C GLY A 102 -18.43 1.72 -6.43
N ASP A 103 -19.44 0.86 -6.32
CA ASP A 103 -19.31 -0.59 -6.54
C ASP A 103 -19.29 -0.92 -8.05
N THR A 104 -19.84 -0.03 -8.88
CA THR A 104 -19.81 -0.15 -10.34
C THR A 104 -18.92 0.91 -10.95
N TRP A 105 -18.32 0.57 -12.09
CA TRP A 105 -17.50 1.51 -12.83
C TRP A 105 -18.28 2.78 -13.14
N GLU A 106 -19.56 2.68 -13.47
CA GLU A 106 -20.46 3.78 -13.79
C GLU A 106 -20.64 4.79 -12.64
N ASP A 107 -20.50 4.36 -11.38
CA ASP A 107 -20.73 5.20 -10.19
C ASP A 107 -19.53 6.11 -9.85
N ILE A 108 -18.35 5.82 -10.41
CA ILE A 108 -17.13 6.57 -10.15
C ILE A 108 -17.18 7.96 -10.83
N PRO A 109 -16.76 9.05 -10.16
CA PRO A 109 -16.59 10.38 -10.77
C PRO A 109 -15.75 10.35 -12.06
N SER A 110 -16.12 11.15 -13.06
CA SER A 110 -15.50 11.12 -14.39
C SER A 110 -14.00 11.40 -14.37
N TYR A 111 -13.53 12.30 -13.51
CA TYR A 111 -12.10 12.62 -13.40
C TYR A 111 -11.27 11.43 -12.92
N ILE A 112 -11.82 10.61 -12.00
CA ILE A 112 -11.17 9.38 -11.52
C ILE A 112 -11.18 8.31 -12.62
N LYS A 113 -12.30 8.15 -13.34
CA LYS A 113 -12.41 7.23 -14.50
C LYS A 113 -11.37 7.54 -15.56
N ASP A 114 -11.23 8.81 -15.94
CA ASP A 114 -10.26 9.24 -16.97
C ASP A 114 -8.84 8.88 -16.56
N THR A 115 -8.53 9.08 -15.27
CA THR A 115 -7.27 8.67 -14.67
C THR A 115 -7.06 7.16 -14.75
N PHE A 116 -8.01 6.34 -14.29
CA PHE A 116 -7.85 4.89 -14.29
C PHE A 116 -7.88 4.27 -15.70
N ASN A 117 -8.59 4.87 -16.64
CA ASN A 117 -8.56 4.51 -18.07
C ASN A 117 -7.16 4.71 -18.65
N LYS A 118 -6.50 5.85 -18.37
CA LYS A 118 -5.11 6.09 -18.80
C LYS A 118 -4.12 5.10 -18.19
N LEU A 119 -4.42 4.62 -16.99
CA LEU A 119 -3.62 3.61 -16.30
C LEU A 119 -3.91 2.18 -16.78
N GLY A 120 -4.94 1.98 -17.61
CA GLY A 120 -5.30 0.67 -18.17
C GLY A 120 -5.99 -0.29 -17.20
N ILE A 121 -6.52 0.20 -16.07
CA ILE A 121 -7.12 -0.64 -15.02
C ILE A 121 -8.31 -1.47 -15.54
N PRO A 122 -9.27 -0.92 -16.31
CA PRO A 122 -10.41 -1.71 -16.79
C PRO A 122 -10.04 -2.86 -17.75
N GLU A 123 -9.00 -2.66 -18.56
CA GLU A 123 -8.53 -3.70 -19.49
C GLU A 123 -7.80 -4.82 -18.73
N ALA A 124 -7.02 -4.47 -17.71
CA ALA A 124 -6.37 -5.44 -16.83
C ALA A 124 -7.41 -6.26 -16.06
N GLU A 125 -8.46 -5.62 -15.54
CA GLU A 125 -9.57 -6.28 -14.84
C GLU A 125 -10.23 -7.36 -15.68
N GLN A 126 -10.63 -7.03 -16.91
CA GLN A 126 -11.34 -7.98 -17.78
C GLN A 126 -10.49 -9.17 -18.21
N LYS A 127 -9.17 -8.97 -18.39
CA LYS A 127 -8.30 -9.99 -18.98
C LYS A 127 -7.55 -10.84 -17.95
N PHE A 128 -7.21 -10.28 -16.78
CA PHE A 128 -6.18 -10.87 -15.92
C PHE A 128 -6.50 -10.92 -14.43
N LEU A 129 -7.62 -10.33 -13.96
CA LEU A 129 -7.86 -10.17 -12.53
C LEU A 129 -9.13 -10.88 -12.04
N SER A 130 -9.11 -11.26 -10.77
CA SER A 130 -10.27 -11.84 -10.07
C SER A 130 -10.98 -10.87 -9.12
N GLY A 131 -10.35 -9.73 -8.87
CA GLY A 131 -10.93 -8.58 -8.19
C GLY A 131 -9.98 -7.39 -8.27
N VAL A 132 -10.55 -6.19 -8.21
CA VAL A 132 -9.83 -4.91 -8.27
C VAL A 132 -10.31 -4.00 -7.16
N ALA A 133 -9.37 -3.41 -6.42
CA ALA A 133 -9.62 -2.24 -5.58
C ALA A 133 -8.79 -1.07 -6.09
N ALA A 134 -9.36 0.13 -6.18
CA ALA A 134 -8.60 1.31 -6.56
C ALA A 134 -8.77 2.41 -5.50
N GLN A 135 -7.65 2.90 -4.99
CA GLN A 135 -7.56 3.99 -4.02
C GLN A 135 -7.02 5.25 -4.69
N TYR A 136 -7.69 6.35 -4.37
CA TYR A 136 -7.31 7.69 -4.80
C TYR A 136 -7.18 8.56 -3.55
N GLU A 137 -6.02 9.18 -3.36
CA GLU A 137 -5.66 9.88 -2.11
C GLU A 137 -5.78 8.96 -0.87
N SER A 138 -6.65 9.30 0.07
CA SER A 138 -6.84 8.63 1.35
C SER A 138 -7.91 7.53 1.34
N GLU A 139 -8.68 7.35 0.26
CA GLU A 139 -9.87 6.47 0.26
C GLU A 139 -9.91 5.53 -0.95
N VAL A 140 -10.42 4.31 -0.73
CA VAL A 140 -10.78 3.37 -1.80
C VAL A 140 -12.05 3.90 -2.47
N VAL A 141 -11.99 4.12 -3.79
CA VAL A 141 -13.05 4.74 -4.59
C VAL A 141 -13.74 3.77 -5.54
N TYR A 142 -13.12 2.60 -5.78
CA TYR A 142 -13.67 1.51 -6.59
C TYR A 142 -13.30 0.16 -6.00
N HIS A 143 -14.27 -0.74 -5.96
CA HIS A 143 -14.09 -2.10 -5.55
C HIS A 143 -14.97 -3.04 -6.38
N ASN A 144 -14.39 -4.12 -6.91
CA ASN A 144 -15.12 -5.18 -7.59
C ASN A 144 -14.44 -6.53 -7.37
N ILE A 145 -15.23 -7.56 -7.07
CA ILE A 145 -14.77 -8.94 -6.93
C ILE A 145 -15.70 -9.86 -7.72
N LYS A 146 -15.14 -10.92 -8.32
CA LYS A 146 -15.99 -11.94 -8.98
C LYS A 146 -16.92 -12.58 -7.94
N LYS A 147 -18.22 -12.61 -8.25
CA LYS A 147 -19.26 -13.25 -7.40
C LYS A 147 -18.90 -14.67 -6.96
N GLU A 148 -18.22 -15.43 -7.81
CA GLU A 148 -17.76 -16.80 -7.49
C GLU A 148 -16.80 -16.85 -6.30
N LEU A 149 -16.04 -15.79 -6.03
CA LEU A 149 -15.15 -15.70 -4.87
C LEU A 149 -15.93 -15.30 -3.61
N GLU A 150 -16.90 -14.38 -3.73
CA GLU A 150 -17.80 -14.02 -2.63
C GLU A 150 -18.62 -15.24 -2.17
N GLU A 151 -19.13 -16.04 -3.12
CA GLU A 151 -19.85 -17.29 -2.83
C GLU A 151 -18.96 -18.33 -2.12
N LYS A 152 -17.64 -18.27 -2.32
CA LYS A 152 -16.66 -19.09 -1.60
C LYS A 152 -16.26 -18.50 -0.24
N GLY A 153 -16.82 -17.35 0.14
CA GLY A 153 -16.55 -16.66 1.41
C GLY A 153 -15.28 -15.82 1.41
N VAL A 154 -14.66 -15.56 0.25
CA VAL A 154 -13.52 -14.65 0.15
C VAL A 154 -14.00 -13.24 0.44
N VAL A 155 -13.28 -12.55 1.32
CA VAL A 155 -13.48 -11.11 1.56
C VAL A 155 -12.31 -10.40 0.90
N PHE A 156 -12.62 -9.45 0.01
CA PHE A 156 -11.68 -8.46 -0.47
C PHE A 156 -12.41 -7.13 -0.36
N LEU A 157 -11.91 -6.20 0.42
CA LEU A 157 -12.55 -4.89 0.63
C LEU A 157 -11.47 -3.82 0.80
N GLY A 158 -11.88 -2.54 0.78
CA GLY A 158 -11.06 -1.48 1.37
C GLY A 158 -10.86 -1.73 2.87
N MET A 159 -9.73 -1.30 3.43
CA MET A 159 -9.45 -1.53 4.86
C MET A 159 -10.48 -0.84 5.78
N ASP A 160 -10.97 0.35 5.41
CA ASP A 160 -12.04 1.05 6.14
C ASP A 160 -13.34 0.22 6.15
N ASP A 161 -13.71 -0.36 5.01
CA ASP A 161 -14.88 -1.24 4.88
C ASP A 161 -14.69 -2.56 5.62
N GLY A 162 -13.48 -3.13 5.58
CA GLY A 162 -13.12 -4.30 6.37
C GLY A 162 -13.34 -4.07 7.86
N LEU A 163 -12.94 -2.91 8.39
CA LEU A 163 -13.19 -2.53 9.78
C LEU A 163 -14.68 -2.35 10.08
N ALA A 164 -15.44 -1.74 9.17
CA ALA A 164 -16.86 -1.48 9.38
C ALA A 164 -17.72 -2.75 9.29
N GLN A 165 -17.43 -3.63 8.32
CA GLN A 165 -18.23 -4.82 8.01
C GLN A 165 -17.78 -6.06 8.77
N TYR A 166 -16.48 -6.19 9.05
CA TYR A 166 -15.88 -7.34 9.77
C TYR A 166 -15.09 -6.89 11.01
N PRO A 167 -15.69 -6.11 11.94
CA PRO A 167 -14.98 -5.47 13.05
C PRO A 167 -14.30 -6.47 13.99
N GLU A 168 -14.92 -7.62 14.26
CA GLU A 168 -14.34 -8.63 15.15
C GLU A 168 -13.10 -9.30 14.53
N LEU A 169 -13.16 -9.61 13.23
CA LEU A 169 -12.05 -10.20 12.50
C LEU A 169 -10.90 -9.20 12.38
N VAL A 170 -11.19 -7.94 12.02
CA VAL A 170 -10.16 -6.89 11.99
C VAL A 170 -9.54 -6.70 13.38
N LYS A 171 -10.34 -6.64 14.44
CA LYS A 171 -9.83 -6.49 15.82
C LYS A 171 -8.96 -7.65 16.27
N GLU A 172 -9.23 -8.87 15.80
CA GLU A 172 -8.41 -10.04 16.11
C GLU A 172 -6.98 -9.93 15.56
N TYR A 173 -6.81 -9.43 14.34
CA TYR A 173 -5.51 -9.46 13.63
C TYR A 173 -4.81 -8.10 13.53
N PHE A 174 -5.53 -6.99 13.59
CA PHE A 174 -4.97 -5.65 13.36
C PHE A 174 -3.89 -5.31 14.39
N GLY A 175 -2.68 -5.00 13.90
CA GLY A 175 -1.55 -4.62 14.74
C GLY A 175 -0.98 -5.75 15.58
N THR A 176 -1.36 -7.00 15.33
CA THR A 176 -0.80 -8.17 16.04
C THR A 176 0.64 -8.44 15.65
N ILE A 177 0.98 -8.21 14.39
CA ILE A 177 2.32 -8.45 13.87
C ILE A 177 3.08 -7.14 13.68
N ILE A 178 2.42 -6.03 13.35
CA ILE A 178 3.01 -4.69 13.32
C ILE A 178 2.23 -3.78 14.28
N PRO A 179 2.52 -3.84 15.59
CA PRO A 179 1.85 -2.99 16.57
C PRO A 179 2.22 -1.51 16.37
N TYR A 180 1.40 -0.61 16.92
CA TYR A 180 1.65 0.83 16.84
C TYR A 180 3.00 1.26 17.43
N ASN A 181 3.60 0.43 18.31
CA ASN A 181 4.89 0.70 18.93
C ASN A 181 6.08 0.07 18.19
N ASP A 182 5.89 -0.54 17.02
CA ASP A 182 6.94 -1.20 16.25
C ASP A 182 8.09 -0.23 15.88
N ASN A 183 7.75 0.83 15.13
CA ASN A 183 8.67 1.89 14.73
C ASN A 183 7.95 3.24 14.62
N LYS A 184 8.67 4.34 14.39
CA LYS A 184 8.08 5.70 14.33
C LYS A 184 7.06 5.82 13.19
N PHE A 185 7.33 5.25 12.03
CA PHE A 185 6.45 5.33 10.85
C PHE A 185 5.26 4.36 10.94
N ALA A 186 5.43 3.21 11.60
CA ALA A 186 4.30 2.35 11.96
C ALA A 186 3.36 3.05 12.96
N ALA A 187 3.90 3.78 13.94
CA ALA A 187 3.10 4.59 14.86
C ALA A 187 2.34 5.70 14.12
N LEU A 188 3.02 6.39 13.19
CA LEU A 188 2.39 7.40 12.35
C LEU A 188 1.26 6.80 11.52
N ASN A 189 1.53 5.71 10.81
CA ASN A 189 0.52 4.98 10.04
C ASN A 189 -0.66 4.57 10.94
N THR A 190 -0.44 3.91 12.07
CA THR A 190 -1.55 3.51 12.95
C THR A 190 -2.36 4.70 13.47
N ALA A 191 -1.75 5.87 13.68
CA ALA A 191 -2.49 7.07 14.08
C ALA A 191 -3.44 7.58 12.98
N VAL A 192 -2.97 7.61 11.73
CA VAL A 192 -3.64 8.33 10.64
C VAL A 192 -4.06 7.45 9.45
N TRP A 193 -3.99 6.13 9.55
CA TRP A 193 -4.22 5.26 8.39
C TRP A 193 -5.58 5.52 7.75
N SER A 194 -5.59 5.46 6.42
CA SER A 194 -6.76 5.65 5.59
C SER A 194 -6.63 4.90 4.28
N GLY A 195 -7.65 4.11 3.95
CA GLY A 195 -7.58 3.17 2.85
C GLY A 195 -6.60 2.02 3.10
N GLY A 196 -6.17 1.38 2.03
CA GLY A 196 -5.52 0.07 2.03
C GLY A 196 -6.52 -1.05 1.74
N SER A 197 -6.08 -2.30 1.87
CA SER A 197 -6.91 -3.47 1.57
C SER A 197 -7.12 -4.38 2.78
N PHE A 198 -8.33 -4.90 2.90
CA PHE A 198 -8.64 -6.00 3.81
C PHE A 198 -8.96 -7.25 3.00
N ILE A 199 -8.20 -8.32 3.21
CA ILE A 199 -8.38 -9.59 2.50
C ILE A 199 -8.46 -10.74 3.51
N TYR A 200 -9.49 -11.56 3.38
CA TYR A 200 -9.60 -12.83 4.08
C TYR A 200 -9.92 -13.94 3.08
N VAL A 201 -9.12 -15.01 3.11
CA VAL A 201 -9.30 -16.19 2.26
C VAL A 201 -9.62 -17.40 3.14
N PRO A 202 -10.84 -17.97 3.05
CA PRO A 202 -11.28 -19.06 3.91
C PRO A 202 -10.48 -20.36 3.73
N PRO A 203 -10.59 -21.31 4.68
CA PRO A 203 -9.86 -22.57 4.64
C PRO A 203 -10.05 -23.34 3.32
N GLY A 204 -8.95 -23.80 2.74
CA GLY A 204 -8.93 -24.60 1.50
C GLY A 204 -9.35 -23.86 0.23
N VAL A 205 -9.63 -22.55 0.29
CA VAL A 205 -9.98 -21.77 -0.90
C VAL A 205 -8.72 -21.34 -1.63
N HIS A 206 -8.64 -21.68 -2.93
CA HIS A 206 -7.58 -21.26 -3.81
C HIS A 206 -8.08 -20.21 -4.81
N ILE A 207 -7.42 -19.06 -4.84
CA ILE A 207 -7.69 -17.99 -5.80
C ILE A 207 -6.63 -18.06 -6.92
N ASP A 208 -7.00 -18.65 -8.06
CA ASP A 208 -6.05 -18.95 -9.15
C ASP A 208 -5.55 -17.71 -9.91
N MET A 209 -6.40 -16.68 -10.00
CA MET A 209 -6.04 -15.39 -10.62
C MET A 209 -5.79 -14.35 -9.53
N PRO A 210 -4.85 -13.41 -9.74
CA PRO A 210 -4.50 -12.45 -8.72
C PRO A 210 -5.66 -11.49 -8.38
N LEU A 211 -5.72 -11.11 -7.11
CA LEU A 211 -6.41 -9.91 -6.66
C LEU A 211 -5.47 -8.71 -6.82
N GLN A 212 -5.98 -7.56 -7.27
CA GLN A 212 -5.14 -6.38 -7.44
C GLN A 212 -5.70 -5.17 -6.72
N ALA A 213 -4.82 -4.43 -6.03
CA ALA A 213 -5.12 -3.08 -5.58
C ALA A 213 -4.23 -2.07 -6.30
N TYR A 214 -4.82 -0.92 -6.65
CA TYR A 214 -4.13 0.19 -7.29
C TYR A 214 -4.22 1.44 -6.42
N PHE A 215 -3.09 2.08 -6.16
CA PHE A 215 -2.99 3.25 -5.29
C PHE A 215 -2.45 4.46 -6.06
N ARG A 216 -3.16 5.59 -6.02
CA ARG A 216 -2.76 6.84 -6.65
C ARG A 216 -2.83 8.03 -5.70
N ILE A 217 -1.72 8.73 -5.54
CA ILE A 217 -1.64 10.04 -4.84
C ILE A 217 -1.84 11.11 -5.90
N ASN A 218 -2.76 12.07 -5.75
CA ASN A 218 -2.91 13.15 -6.74
C ASN A 218 -2.66 14.55 -6.15
N ALA A 219 -2.85 14.82 -4.86
CA ALA A 219 -2.66 16.15 -4.31
C ALA A 219 -1.20 16.41 -3.89
N LYS A 220 -0.82 17.68 -3.91
CA LYS A 220 0.48 18.14 -3.43
C LYS A 220 0.55 18.06 -1.91
N ASN A 221 1.72 17.69 -1.38
CA ASN A 221 2.01 17.60 0.07
C ASN A 221 1.10 16.62 0.82
N VAL A 222 0.56 15.60 0.14
CA VAL A 222 -0.25 14.55 0.77
C VAL A 222 0.65 13.47 1.35
N GLY A 223 0.32 13.06 2.57
CA GLY A 223 0.82 11.83 3.14
C GLY A 223 -0.13 10.69 2.80
N GLN A 224 0.39 9.59 2.25
CA GLN A 224 -0.36 8.37 2.03
C GLN A 224 -0.02 7.34 3.11
N PHE A 225 -1.03 6.94 3.87
CA PHE A 225 -0.89 6.06 5.03
C PHE A 225 -1.82 4.85 4.90
N GLU A 226 -1.72 4.14 3.78
CA GLU A 226 -2.51 2.92 3.58
C GLU A 226 -2.12 1.83 4.58
N ARG A 227 -3.08 1.00 4.96
CA ARG A 227 -2.84 -0.17 5.79
C ARG A 227 -3.51 -1.38 5.18
N THR A 228 -2.71 -2.39 4.87
CA THR A 228 -3.19 -3.64 4.27
C THR A 228 -3.10 -4.78 5.27
N LEU A 229 -4.20 -5.51 5.43
CA LEU A 229 -4.32 -6.67 6.29
C LEU A 229 -4.83 -7.86 5.47
N ILE A 230 -4.02 -8.91 5.38
CA ILE A 230 -4.33 -10.14 4.63
C ILE A 230 -4.28 -11.34 5.57
N ILE A 231 -5.36 -12.11 5.62
CA ILE A 231 -5.46 -13.36 6.34
C ILE A 231 -5.71 -14.48 5.33
N VAL A 232 -4.77 -15.42 5.27
CA VAL A 232 -4.86 -16.63 4.43
C VAL A 232 -5.02 -17.81 5.36
N ASP A 233 -6.22 -18.38 5.42
CA ASP A 233 -6.56 -19.42 6.37
C ASP A 233 -5.99 -20.81 5.97
N GLU A 234 -6.26 -21.85 6.75
CA GLU A 234 -5.64 -23.16 6.62
C GLU A 234 -5.77 -23.73 5.21
N GLY A 235 -4.64 -24.04 4.57
CA GLY A 235 -4.59 -24.59 3.22
C GLY A 235 -5.13 -23.65 2.13
N ALA A 236 -5.34 -22.36 2.39
CA ALA A 236 -5.83 -21.40 1.42
C ALA A 236 -4.70 -20.82 0.55
N TYR A 237 -5.04 -20.24 -0.60
CA TYR A 237 -4.07 -19.60 -1.50
C TYR A 237 -4.59 -18.28 -2.06
N VAL A 238 -3.72 -17.25 -2.03
CA VAL A 238 -3.92 -15.98 -2.73
C VAL A 238 -2.64 -15.44 -3.33
N HIS A 239 -2.76 -14.89 -4.53
CA HIS A 239 -1.79 -13.95 -5.09
C HIS A 239 -2.41 -12.56 -5.07
N TYR A 240 -1.81 -11.64 -4.32
CA TYR A 240 -2.21 -10.25 -4.28
C TYR A 240 -1.16 -9.37 -4.95
N VAL A 241 -1.60 -8.44 -5.79
CA VAL A 241 -0.76 -7.51 -6.53
C VAL A 241 -1.11 -6.08 -6.10
N GLU A 242 -0.10 -5.35 -5.66
CA GLU A 242 -0.18 -3.94 -5.30
C GLU A 242 0.57 -3.10 -6.33
N GLY A 243 -0.13 -2.15 -6.97
CA GLY A 243 0.48 -1.16 -7.86
C GLY A 243 0.35 0.24 -7.27
N CYS A 244 1.43 1.02 -7.25
CA CYS A 244 1.43 2.40 -6.76
C CYS A 244 2.00 3.35 -7.83
N THR A 245 1.29 4.43 -8.16
CA THR A 245 1.78 5.51 -9.03
C THR A 245 1.46 6.91 -8.48
N ALA A 246 2.26 7.92 -8.84
CA ALA A 246 2.04 9.31 -8.45
C ALA A 246 2.37 10.32 -9.59
N PRO A 247 1.64 11.43 -9.72
CA PRO A 247 2.01 12.56 -10.56
C PRO A 247 3.38 13.14 -10.17
N ILE A 248 3.98 13.90 -11.08
CA ILE A 248 5.24 14.62 -10.82
C ILE A 248 4.90 15.98 -10.20
N TYR A 249 5.30 16.17 -8.95
CA TYR A 249 5.21 17.46 -8.26
C TYR A 249 6.57 17.95 -7.77
N SER A 250 6.67 19.24 -7.49
CA SER A 250 7.89 19.88 -6.98
C SER A 250 8.06 19.78 -5.45
N SER A 251 7.01 19.41 -4.72
CA SER A 251 6.97 19.35 -3.26
C SER A 251 7.12 17.92 -2.77
N ASP A 252 7.90 17.69 -1.71
CA ASP A 252 8.09 16.34 -1.15
C ASP A 252 6.76 15.77 -0.62
N SER A 253 6.51 14.47 -0.87
CA SER A 253 5.36 13.71 -0.35
C SER A 253 5.84 12.52 0.48
N LEU A 254 5.01 12.04 1.40
CA LEU A 254 5.34 10.90 2.28
C LEU A 254 4.40 9.73 2.02
N HIS A 255 4.93 8.60 1.62
CA HIS A 255 4.22 7.33 1.59
C HIS A 255 4.74 6.45 2.73
N SER A 256 3.86 6.13 3.68
CA SER A 256 4.18 5.33 4.86
C SER A 256 3.13 4.24 5.05
N ALA A 257 3.24 3.18 4.25
CA ALA A 257 2.34 2.03 4.31
C ALA A 257 2.73 1.03 5.41
N VAL A 258 1.70 0.33 5.92
CA VAL A 258 1.87 -0.85 6.77
C VAL A 258 1.15 -2.03 6.14
N VAL A 259 1.85 -3.17 6.01
CA VAL A 259 1.28 -4.40 5.46
C VAL A 259 1.46 -5.54 6.45
N GLU A 260 0.35 -6.12 6.88
CA GLU A 260 0.27 -7.25 7.79
C GLU A 260 -0.31 -8.47 7.06
N ILE A 261 0.43 -9.58 7.00
CA ILE A 261 -0.02 -10.83 6.38
C ILE A 261 0.09 -11.98 7.36
N ILE A 262 -1.00 -12.71 7.55
CA ILE A 262 -1.03 -13.91 8.39
C ILE A 262 -1.35 -15.09 7.48
N VAL A 263 -0.39 -16.00 7.31
CA VAL A 263 -0.55 -17.23 6.53
C VAL A 263 -0.64 -18.40 7.50
N ARG A 264 -1.86 -18.90 7.67
CA ARG A 264 -2.17 -20.04 8.55
C ARG A 264 -1.60 -21.33 7.98
N LYS A 265 -1.65 -22.38 8.80
CA LYS A 265 -1.14 -23.73 8.48
C LYS A 265 -1.41 -24.16 7.03
N GLY A 266 -0.36 -24.55 6.32
CA GLY A 266 -0.46 -25.04 4.93
C GLY A 266 -0.95 -24.02 3.89
N GLY A 267 -1.27 -22.79 4.30
CA GLY A 267 -1.69 -21.73 3.41
C GLY A 267 -0.52 -21.16 2.60
N ARG A 268 -0.83 -20.43 1.54
CA ARG A 268 0.17 -19.76 0.70
C ARG A 268 -0.28 -18.35 0.31
N CYS A 269 0.58 -17.38 0.56
CA CYS A 269 0.39 -16.01 0.11
C CYS A 269 1.56 -15.57 -0.77
N ARG A 270 1.24 -15.07 -1.97
CA ARG A 270 2.18 -14.31 -2.79
C ARG A 270 1.75 -12.87 -2.80
N TYR A 271 2.63 -11.97 -2.37
CA TYR A 271 2.43 -10.53 -2.42
C TYR A 271 3.39 -9.91 -3.42
N THR A 272 2.85 -9.39 -4.51
CA THR A 272 3.64 -8.69 -5.52
C THR A 272 3.43 -7.20 -5.39
N THR A 273 4.51 -6.41 -5.35
CA THR A 273 4.42 -4.95 -5.39
C THR A 273 5.26 -4.41 -6.54
N ILE A 274 4.67 -3.53 -7.35
CA ILE A 274 5.42 -2.68 -8.29
C ILE A 274 5.20 -1.24 -7.87
N GLN A 275 6.25 -0.62 -7.34
CA GLN A 275 6.25 0.77 -6.93
C GLN A 275 6.95 1.59 -7.98
N ASN A 276 6.27 2.60 -8.52
CA ASN A 276 6.90 3.59 -9.37
C ASN A 276 6.49 4.99 -8.89
N TRP A 277 7.35 5.61 -8.09
CA TRP A 277 7.09 6.90 -7.46
C TRP A 277 7.82 8.04 -8.17
N SER A 278 7.25 9.24 -8.12
CA SER A 278 8.00 10.45 -8.48
C SER A 278 9.19 10.70 -7.54
N ASN A 279 10.22 11.39 -8.03
CA ASN A 279 11.53 11.53 -7.36
C ASN A 279 11.50 12.44 -6.10
N ASN A 280 10.33 12.90 -5.69
CA ASN A 280 10.06 13.73 -4.50
C ASN A 280 9.36 12.93 -3.38
N VAL A 281 9.15 11.62 -3.54
CA VAL A 281 8.45 10.79 -2.53
C VAL A 281 9.43 10.15 -1.54
N TYR A 282 9.15 10.25 -0.25
CA TYR A 282 9.73 9.38 0.78
C TYR A 282 8.85 8.13 0.92
N ASN A 283 9.41 6.95 0.65
CA ASN A 283 8.72 5.66 0.69
C ASN A 283 9.22 4.85 1.90
N LEU A 284 8.51 4.99 3.03
CA LEU A 284 8.91 4.47 4.34
C LEU A 284 7.93 3.39 4.81
N VAL A 285 8.15 2.16 4.36
CA VAL A 285 7.13 1.10 4.44
C VAL A 285 7.53 0.01 5.43
N THR A 286 6.57 -0.40 6.26
CA THR A 286 6.73 -1.56 7.16
C THR A 286 5.85 -2.72 6.68
N LYS A 287 6.47 -3.76 6.10
CA LYS A 287 5.75 -5.00 5.71
C LYS A 287 6.23 -6.16 6.56
N ARG A 288 5.30 -6.97 7.09
CA ARG A 288 5.60 -8.17 7.86
C ARG A 288 4.56 -9.23 7.59
N ALA A 289 5.02 -10.47 7.56
CA ALA A 289 4.19 -11.64 7.48
C ALA A 289 4.54 -12.63 8.57
N VAL A 290 3.55 -13.40 9.01
CA VAL A 290 3.74 -14.62 9.81
C VAL A 290 3.34 -15.81 8.93
N ALA A 291 4.21 -16.82 8.89
CA ALA A 291 3.96 -18.10 8.23
C ALA A 291 3.96 -19.21 9.30
N GLU A 292 2.84 -19.91 9.43
CA GLU A 292 2.67 -21.04 10.36
C GLU A 292 3.17 -22.38 9.76
N GLU A 293 2.82 -23.52 10.39
CA GLU A 293 3.27 -24.86 9.97
C GLU A 293 2.98 -25.09 8.48
N LYS A 294 4.00 -25.43 7.69
CA LYS A 294 3.93 -25.67 6.23
C LYS A 294 3.33 -24.50 5.42
N ALA A 295 3.20 -23.32 6.01
CA ALA A 295 2.74 -22.14 5.29
C ALA A 295 3.84 -21.57 4.39
N THR A 296 3.47 -20.97 3.28
CA THR A 296 4.39 -20.32 2.34
C THR A 296 4.06 -18.84 2.20
N MET A 297 5.04 -17.98 2.44
CA MET A 297 4.92 -16.54 2.22
C MET A 297 5.97 -16.07 1.21
N GLU A 298 5.53 -15.40 0.14
CA GLU A 298 6.38 -14.91 -0.93
C GLU A 298 6.20 -13.39 -1.09
N TRP A 299 7.25 -12.62 -0.80
CA TRP A 299 7.34 -11.20 -1.17
C TRP A 299 8.03 -11.08 -2.53
N VAL A 300 7.38 -10.43 -3.49
CA VAL A 300 7.96 -10.13 -4.82
C VAL A 300 7.85 -8.63 -5.06
N ASP A 301 8.95 -7.90 -5.05
CA ASP A 301 8.92 -6.44 -5.09
C ASP A 301 9.83 -5.82 -6.15
N GLY A 302 9.27 -4.86 -6.89
CA GLY A 302 9.98 -3.94 -7.77
C GLY A 302 9.93 -2.52 -7.21
N ASN A 303 11.10 -1.95 -6.92
CA ASN A 303 11.28 -0.63 -6.33
C ASN A 303 11.85 0.33 -7.37
N LEU A 304 10.99 1.16 -7.96
CA LEU A 304 11.36 2.17 -8.95
C LEU A 304 10.95 3.57 -8.46
N GLY A 305 11.76 4.57 -8.81
CA GLY A 305 11.44 5.95 -8.47
C GLY A 305 11.75 6.32 -7.01
N SER A 306 11.00 7.28 -6.44
CA SER A 306 11.15 7.83 -5.08
C SER A 306 12.43 8.66 -4.85
N LYS A 307 12.39 9.58 -3.89
CA LYS A 307 13.58 10.28 -3.39
C LYS A 307 14.39 9.38 -2.46
N VAL A 308 13.70 8.78 -1.51
CA VAL A 308 14.25 7.89 -0.49
C VAL A 308 13.27 6.74 -0.30
N THR A 309 13.76 5.52 -0.38
CA THR A 309 13.03 4.32 0.04
C THR A 309 13.75 3.68 1.22
N MET A 310 12.99 3.34 2.26
CA MET A 310 13.41 2.43 3.33
C MET A 310 12.35 1.34 3.48
N LYS A 311 12.68 0.12 3.06
CA LYS A 311 11.73 -1.01 3.07
C LYS A 311 12.43 -2.34 3.34
N TYR A 312 11.92 -3.06 4.32
CA TYR A 312 12.44 -4.37 4.72
C TYR A 312 11.30 -5.35 4.99
N PRO A 313 10.68 -5.95 3.95
CA PRO A 313 9.64 -6.95 4.16
C PRO A 313 10.17 -8.08 5.03
N ALA A 314 9.37 -8.49 6.01
CA ALA A 314 9.75 -9.50 6.98
C ALA A 314 8.86 -10.75 6.87
N VAL A 315 9.44 -11.93 7.06
CA VAL A 315 8.71 -13.19 7.26
C VAL A 315 9.13 -13.82 8.58
N TYR A 316 8.16 -14.03 9.45
CA TYR A 316 8.31 -14.73 10.72
C TYR A 316 7.79 -16.15 10.51
N MET A 317 8.69 -17.11 10.39
CA MET A 317 8.35 -18.52 10.22
C MET A 317 8.21 -19.17 11.59
N THR A 318 6.97 -19.38 12.01
CA THR A 318 6.63 -19.73 13.40
C THR A 318 6.26 -21.20 13.56
N GLY A 319 6.09 -21.95 12.46
CA GLY A 319 5.74 -23.37 12.48
C GLY A 319 6.71 -24.24 11.68
N GLU A 320 6.71 -25.54 12.00
CA GLU A 320 7.55 -26.52 11.30
C GLU A 320 7.25 -26.56 9.81
N GLY A 321 8.30 -26.53 8.99
CA GLY A 321 8.18 -26.55 7.52
C GLY A 321 7.64 -25.26 6.90
N ALA A 322 7.50 -24.18 7.66
CA ALA A 322 7.20 -22.86 7.10
C ALA A 322 8.28 -22.42 6.10
N HIS A 323 7.85 -21.72 5.06
CA HIS A 323 8.72 -21.23 3.99
C HIS A 323 8.48 -19.73 3.76
N GLY A 324 9.57 -18.97 3.70
CA GLY A 324 9.56 -17.54 3.41
C GLY A 324 10.50 -17.23 2.25
N GLU A 325 9.99 -16.54 1.24
CA GLU A 325 10.73 -16.06 0.08
C GLU A 325 10.63 -14.53 -0.02
N ILE A 326 11.75 -13.88 -0.33
CA ILE A 326 11.81 -12.44 -0.60
C ILE A 326 12.62 -12.24 -1.87
N LEU A 327 11.94 -11.79 -2.94
CA LEU A 327 12.55 -11.41 -4.20
C LEU A 327 12.36 -9.91 -4.41
N SER A 328 13.42 -9.14 -4.17
CA SER A 328 13.41 -7.68 -4.30
C SER A 328 14.34 -7.21 -5.41
N ILE A 329 13.80 -6.39 -6.32
CA ILE A 329 14.53 -5.66 -7.34
C ILE A 329 14.42 -4.17 -7.01
N ALA A 330 15.54 -3.47 -6.96
CA ALA A 330 15.57 -2.04 -6.68
C ALA A 330 16.42 -1.28 -7.69
N PHE A 331 15.93 -0.09 -8.07
CA PHE A 331 16.57 0.76 -9.05
C PHE A 331 16.70 2.19 -8.54
N ALA A 332 17.92 2.73 -8.58
CA ALA A 332 18.23 4.07 -8.11
C ALA A 332 18.90 4.90 -9.21
N GLY A 333 18.23 5.97 -9.62
CA GLY A 333 18.79 7.02 -10.46
C GLY A 333 19.43 8.16 -9.66
N LYS A 334 19.78 9.24 -10.37
CA LYS A 334 20.46 10.39 -9.77
C LYS A 334 19.64 11.02 -8.64
N GLY A 335 20.25 11.14 -7.46
CA GLY A 335 19.65 11.78 -6.30
C GLY A 335 18.64 10.90 -5.54
N GLN A 336 18.51 9.62 -5.92
CA GLN A 336 17.66 8.65 -5.22
C GLN A 336 18.48 7.81 -4.25
N HIS A 337 17.87 7.45 -3.12
CA HIS A 337 18.43 6.51 -2.16
C HIS A 337 17.48 5.33 -1.97
N GLN A 338 17.92 4.12 -2.34
CA GLN A 338 17.15 2.89 -2.20
C GLN A 338 17.75 2.03 -1.09
N ASP A 339 17.17 2.07 0.10
CA ASP A 339 17.51 1.20 1.23
C ASP A 339 16.47 0.09 1.31
N ALA A 340 16.66 -0.91 0.45
CA ALA A 340 15.78 -2.07 0.29
C ALA A 340 16.47 -3.33 0.79
N GLY A 341 15.77 -4.13 1.60
CA GLY A 341 16.27 -5.41 2.07
C GLY A 341 15.15 -6.35 2.45
N GLY A 342 15.47 -7.41 3.19
CA GLY A 342 14.50 -8.39 3.68
C GLY A 342 14.90 -8.93 5.05
N LYS A 343 13.93 -9.40 5.82
CA LYS A 343 14.16 -10.03 7.14
C LYS A 343 13.46 -11.36 7.21
N VAL A 344 14.19 -12.42 7.50
CA VAL A 344 13.61 -13.75 7.69
C VAL A 344 13.97 -14.22 9.08
N VAL A 345 12.95 -14.52 9.89
CA VAL A 345 13.10 -15.05 11.26
C VAL A 345 12.65 -16.50 11.24
N HIS A 346 13.59 -17.41 11.52
CA HIS A 346 13.41 -18.86 11.55
C HIS A 346 13.27 -19.38 12.98
#